data_AF-A0A0Q9RHK3-F1
#
_entry.id   AF-A0A0Q9RHK3-F1
#
_cell.length_a   1.000
_cell.length_b   1.000
_cell.length_c   1.000
_cell.angle_alpha   90.00
_cell.angle_beta   90.00
_cell.angle_gamma   90.00
#
_symmetry.space_group_name_H-M   'P 1'
#
loop_
_entity.id
_entity.type
_entity.pdbx_description
1 polymer ?
#
loop_
_entity_poly.entity_id
_entity_poly.type
_entity_poly.pdbx_seq_one_letter_code
_entity_poly.pdbx_strand_id
1 'polypeptide(L)'
;MFQAMREVPGAVLRTYLAPEAKVMFESLNKNACTSLKWMMADLAGEDLSTFKAGWSGYIADSEAVHNRDLWQVSPRLSQLTPEERAEIRPDNDWFIFAVVRDPRLRLFSAWQNKVLMENPHITQFRNRDWYPRHPLTRESVIEDFAKFVAFFENEPQHILRRDPHFRGQVDMLVEHAIPYTRVYEISEFKQLTSDLSEHLTKVGYQGEVHVPRANPTPLRPIGALFENGIRERIEELYADDFDRFGHLWDFSRTEAAEPWSDKDLAACETESQLGRRIDELHRLARTERAENDQSRKRIAALEDDVARLSVNPIRKAGSRARRSAGRVRRRLAKARRG
;
A
#
# COMPACT_ATOMS: atom_id res chain seq x y z
N MET A 1 23.10 0.21 -0.80
CA MET A 1 21.67 0.10 -0.42
C MET A 1 20.75 0.97 -1.28
N PHE A 2 20.60 2.29 -1.03
CA PHE A 2 19.50 3.09 -1.62
C PHE A 2 19.38 3.10 -3.15
N GLN A 3 20.49 3.24 -3.89
CA GLN A 3 20.43 3.28 -5.36
C GLN A 3 19.97 1.93 -5.94
N ALA A 4 20.55 0.83 -5.48
CA ALA A 4 20.13 -0.52 -5.88
C ALA A 4 18.65 -0.79 -5.53
N MET A 5 18.17 -0.30 -4.38
CA MET A 5 16.73 -0.38 -4.05
C MET A 5 15.84 0.39 -5.04
N ARG A 6 16.30 1.49 -5.65
CA ARG A 6 15.49 2.23 -6.63
C ARG A 6 15.31 1.48 -7.95
N GLU A 7 16.17 0.51 -8.23
CA GLU A 7 16.06 -0.35 -9.41
C GLU A 7 14.90 -1.34 -9.27
N VAL A 8 14.53 -1.69 -8.03
CA VAL A 8 13.40 -2.58 -7.73
C VAL A 8 12.14 -1.76 -7.40
N PRO A 9 11.06 -1.86 -8.20
CA PRO A 9 9.85 -1.08 -7.98
C PRO A 9 9.30 -1.26 -6.55
N GLY A 10 9.08 -0.13 -5.88
CA GLY A 10 8.50 -0.07 -4.54
C GLY A 10 9.45 -0.39 -3.38
N ALA A 11 10.73 -0.75 -3.61
CA ALA A 11 11.62 -1.18 -2.53
C ALA A 11 11.84 -0.13 -1.44
N VAL A 12 12.08 1.10 -1.87
CA VAL A 12 12.23 2.23 -0.94
C VAL A 12 10.96 2.49 -0.11
N LEU A 13 9.78 2.16 -0.63
CA LEU A 13 8.50 2.44 0.04
C LEU A 13 8.07 1.35 1.02
N ARG A 14 8.71 0.18 1.00
CA ARG A 14 8.37 -0.97 1.85
C ARG A 14 9.29 -1.18 3.05
N THR A 15 10.25 -0.29 3.26
CA THR A 15 11.10 -0.29 4.46
C THR A 15 10.48 0.55 5.58
N TYR A 16 10.49 -0.01 6.78
CA TYR A 16 10.01 0.64 8.00
C TYR A 16 11.17 0.73 8.99
N LEU A 17 11.39 1.92 9.55
CA LEU A 17 12.55 2.23 10.39
C LEU A 17 12.11 2.65 11.79
N ALA A 18 12.80 2.13 12.81
CA ALA A 18 12.76 2.62 14.18
C ALA A 18 14.20 2.99 14.58
N PRO A 19 14.66 4.23 14.31
CA PRO A 19 16.07 4.61 14.48
C PRO A 19 16.57 4.50 15.93
N GLU A 20 15.76 4.88 16.92
CA GLU A 20 16.13 4.78 18.33
C GLU A 20 16.35 3.32 18.78
N ALA A 21 15.57 2.40 18.20
CA ALA A 21 15.71 0.96 18.42
C ALA A 21 16.76 0.30 17.50
N LYS A 22 17.33 1.04 16.53
CA LYS A 22 18.15 0.52 15.43
C LYS A 22 17.52 -0.68 14.71
N VAL A 23 16.22 -0.62 14.41
CA VAL A 23 15.50 -1.70 13.71
C VAL A 23 15.07 -1.24 12.31
N MET A 24 15.33 -2.08 11.31
CA MET A 24 14.76 -1.95 9.98
C MET A 24 13.96 -3.21 9.63
N PHE A 25 12.72 -3.01 9.20
CA PHE A 25 11.87 -4.07 8.67
C PHE A 25 11.59 -3.83 7.19
N GLU A 26 11.94 -4.78 6.33
CA GLU A 26 11.44 -4.80 4.96
C GLU A 26 10.13 -5.58 4.86
N SER A 27 9.06 -4.84 4.56
CA SER A 27 7.71 -5.39 4.50
C SER A 27 7.44 -6.06 3.16
N LEU A 28 7.30 -7.38 3.18
CA LEU A 28 6.77 -8.15 2.06
C LEU A 28 5.26 -8.38 2.22
N ASN A 29 4.50 -8.13 1.16
CA ASN A 29 3.06 -8.29 1.17
C ASN A 29 2.66 -9.76 1.45
N LYS A 30 1.68 -9.93 2.35
CA LYS A 30 1.07 -11.22 2.76
C LYS A 30 1.91 -12.11 3.69
N ASN A 31 2.96 -11.56 4.31
CA ASN A 31 3.85 -12.25 5.25
C ASN A 31 3.73 -11.69 6.67
N ALA A 32 2.52 -11.67 7.23
CA ALA A 32 2.21 -10.99 8.51
C ALA A 32 2.58 -9.48 8.54
N CYS A 33 2.66 -8.84 7.36
CA CYS A 33 3.14 -7.47 7.24
C CYS A 33 2.30 -6.44 8.01
N THR A 34 0.99 -6.66 8.19
CA THR A 34 0.15 -5.74 8.98
C THR A 34 0.56 -5.76 10.45
N SER A 35 0.67 -6.95 11.06
CA SER A 35 1.13 -7.11 12.45
C SER A 35 2.53 -6.54 12.67
N LEU A 36 3.47 -6.84 11.77
CA LEU A 36 4.85 -6.33 11.87
C LEU A 36 4.93 -4.82 11.66
N LYS A 37 4.09 -4.24 10.80
CA LYS A 37 4.01 -2.77 10.65
C LYS A 37 3.48 -2.10 11.92
N TRP A 38 2.49 -2.69 12.58
CA TRP A 38 2.01 -2.15 13.86
C TRP A 38 3.10 -2.21 14.93
N MET A 39 3.82 -3.33 15.02
CA MET A 39 5.01 -3.45 15.88
C MET A 39 6.06 -2.38 15.56
N MET A 40 6.34 -2.15 14.27
CA MET A 40 7.30 -1.11 13.86
C MET A 40 6.82 0.31 14.14
N ALA A 41 5.51 0.57 14.07
CA ALA A 41 4.94 1.87 14.44
C ALA A 41 5.11 2.15 15.93
N ASP A 42 4.83 1.13 16.75
CA ASP A 42 5.03 1.17 18.20
C ASP A 42 6.52 1.38 18.56
N LEU A 43 7.42 0.58 17.98
CA LEU A 43 8.87 0.71 18.17
C LEU A 43 9.42 2.06 17.72
N ALA A 44 8.84 2.65 16.67
CA ALA A 44 9.23 3.98 16.20
C ALA A 44 8.65 5.12 17.05
N GLY A 45 7.80 4.83 18.04
CA GLY A 45 7.17 5.83 18.89
C GLY A 45 6.03 6.61 18.21
N GLU A 46 5.36 6.00 17.22
CA GLU A 46 4.20 6.61 16.57
C GLU A 46 2.99 6.66 17.51
N ASP A 47 2.15 7.70 17.38
CA ASP A 47 0.84 7.71 18.04
C ASP A 47 -0.14 6.82 17.28
N LEU A 48 -0.26 5.56 17.74
CA LEU A 48 -1.11 4.53 17.14
C LEU A 48 -2.60 4.93 17.08
N SER A 49 -3.06 5.87 17.91
CA SER A 49 -4.46 6.32 17.90
C SER A 49 -4.83 7.11 16.65
N THR A 50 -3.84 7.70 15.98
CA THR A 50 -4.00 8.48 14.74
C THR A 50 -4.13 7.63 13.49
N PHE A 51 -3.81 6.33 13.59
CA PHE A 51 -3.83 5.40 12.47
C PHE A 51 -5.27 4.97 12.17
N LYS A 52 -5.94 5.78 11.35
CA LYS A 52 -7.32 5.59 10.92
C LYS A 52 -7.38 5.36 9.42
N ALA A 53 -8.25 4.45 8.98
CA ALA A 53 -8.45 4.18 7.55
C ALA A 53 -8.86 5.46 6.80
N GLY A 54 -9.70 6.28 7.46
CA GLY A 54 -10.14 7.57 6.94
C GLY A 54 -10.81 7.41 5.59
N TRP A 55 -10.30 8.12 4.59
CA TRP A 55 -10.79 8.07 3.21
C TRP A 55 -10.13 7.00 2.34
N SER A 56 -9.20 6.23 2.91
CA SER A 56 -8.51 5.17 2.18
C SER A 56 -9.48 4.04 1.85
N GLY A 57 -9.22 3.32 0.76
CA GLY A 57 -10.00 2.12 0.37
C GLY A 57 -9.71 0.89 1.24
N TYR A 58 -9.57 1.08 2.54
CA TYR A 58 -9.31 0.03 3.51
C TYR A 58 -10.62 -0.44 4.14
N ILE A 59 -10.73 -1.74 4.41
CA ILE A 59 -11.93 -2.32 5.01
C ILE A 59 -12.02 -1.98 6.51
N ALA A 60 -10.87 -1.86 7.18
CA ALA A 60 -10.79 -1.62 8.62
C ALA A 60 -9.60 -0.70 8.98
N ASP A 61 -9.70 -0.04 10.14
CA ASP A 61 -8.60 0.76 10.73
C ASP A 61 -7.32 -0.07 10.94
N SER A 62 -7.43 -1.39 11.13
CA SER A 62 -6.26 -2.29 11.23
C SER A 62 -5.36 -2.23 9.98
N GLU A 63 -5.89 -1.82 8.83
CA GLU A 63 -5.14 -1.64 7.58
C GLU A 63 -4.53 -0.24 7.44
N ALA A 64 -4.89 0.72 8.29
CA ALA A 64 -4.39 2.10 8.22
C ALA A 64 -2.87 2.20 8.28
N VAL A 65 -2.22 1.24 8.97
CA VAL A 65 -0.76 1.11 9.07
C VAL A 65 -0.05 0.97 7.71
N HIS A 66 -0.78 0.60 6.65
CA HIS A 66 -0.26 0.56 5.30
C HIS A 66 -0.15 1.94 4.64
N ASN A 67 -0.87 2.96 5.12
CA ASN A 67 -0.77 4.31 4.62
C ASN A 67 0.47 5.01 5.21
N ARG A 68 1.55 5.09 4.42
CA ARG A 68 2.80 5.74 4.82
C ARG A 68 2.70 7.26 5.03
N ASP A 69 1.57 7.89 4.74
CA ASP A 69 1.37 9.31 5.06
C ASP A 69 0.89 9.53 6.50
N LEU A 70 0.44 8.46 7.18
CA LEU A 70 0.07 8.50 8.61
C LEU A 70 1.28 8.38 9.54
N TRP A 71 2.40 7.86 9.05
CA TRP A 71 3.63 7.70 9.83
C TRP A 71 4.37 9.03 9.90
N GLN A 72 4.49 9.58 11.10
CA GLN A 72 5.09 10.90 11.34
C GLN A 72 6.51 10.80 11.92
N VAL A 73 6.79 9.76 12.70
CA VAL A 73 8.05 9.60 13.43
C VAL A 73 9.03 8.71 12.67
N SER A 74 8.56 7.57 12.16
CA SER A 74 9.37 6.63 11.39
C SER A 74 9.77 7.27 10.04
N PRO A 75 11.06 7.52 9.75
CA PRO A 75 11.45 8.10 8.48
C PRO A 75 11.34 7.08 7.34
N ARG A 76 11.13 7.57 6.12
CA ARG A 76 11.37 6.80 4.89
C ARG A 76 12.86 6.86 4.55
N LEU A 77 13.41 5.80 3.94
CA LEU A 77 14.81 5.82 3.47
C LEU A 77 15.13 6.98 2.53
N SER A 78 14.14 7.45 1.76
CA SER A 78 14.30 8.61 0.86
C SER A 78 14.41 9.96 1.59
N GLN A 79 14.02 10.02 2.87
CA GLN A 79 14.10 11.23 3.69
C GLN A 79 15.45 11.34 4.44
N LEU A 80 16.18 10.23 4.54
CA LEU A 80 17.50 10.21 5.17
C LEU A 80 18.59 10.77 4.23
N THR A 81 19.66 11.27 4.81
CA THR A 81 20.90 11.63 4.12
C THR A 81 21.67 10.37 3.67
N PRO A 82 22.62 10.48 2.72
CA PRO A 82 23.52 9.38 2.40
C PRO A 82 24.26 8.80 3.61
N GLU A 83 24.69 9.67 4.52
CA GLU A 83 25.44 9.33 5.73
C GLU A 83 24.56 8.53 6.70
N GLU A 84 23.35 9.02 7.01
CA GLU A 84 22.40 8.30 7.87
C GLU A 84 22.02 6.93 7.27
N ARG A 85 21.89 6.83 5.95
CA ARG A 85 21.63 5.54 5.29
C ARG A 85 22.81 4.59 5.36
N ALA A 86 24.04 5.10 5.30
CA ALA A 86 25.23 4.27 5.41
C ALA A 86 25.32 3.63 6.80
N GLU A 87 24.81 4.29 7.83
CA GLU A 87 24.78 3.79 9.20
C GLU A 87 23.79 2.62 9.41
N ILE A 88 22.83 2.40 8.52
CA ILE A 88 21.87 1.29 8.58
C ILE A 88 22.54 0.01 8.07
N ARG A 89 23.26 -0.68 8.95
CA ARG A 89 23.96 -1.94 8.66
C ARG A 89 24.11 -2.79 9.94
N PRO A 90 24.14 -4.14 9.84
CA PRO A 90 24.31 -5.01 11.01
C PRO A 90 25.58 -4.70 11.80
N ASP A 91 26.67 -4.35 11.12
CA ASP A 91 27.96 -3.96 11.72
C ASP A 91 27.90 -2.67 12.55
N ASN A 92 26.78 -1.93 12.50
CA ASN A 92 26.51 -0.75 13.33
C ASN A 92 25.36 -1.01 14.32
N ASP A 93 25.19 -2.27 14.71
CA ASP A 93 24.13 -2.76 15.59
C ASP A 93 22.72 -2.48 15.07
N TRP A 94 22.49 -2.53 13.76
CA TRP A 94 21.12 -2.54 13.24
C TRP A 94 20.58 -3.96 13.15
N PHE A 95 19.35 -4.15 13.61
CA PHE A 95 18.58 -5.37 13.37
C PHE A 95 17.73 -5.18 12.11
N ILE A 96 18.19 -5.78 11.01
CA ILE A 96 17.59 -5.64 9.69
C ILE A 96 16.95 -6.97 9.33
N PHE A 97 15.63 -7.00 9.19
CA PHE A 97 14.93 -8.25 8.95
C PHE A 97 13.79 -8.13 7.93
N ALA A 98 13.43 -9.29 7.40
CA ALA A 98 12.23 -9.51 6.60
C ALA A 98 11.57 -10.82 7.03
N VAL A 99 10.32 -10.99 6.62
CA VAL A 99 9.59 -12.25 6.79
C VAL A 99 9.12 -12.76 5.43
N VAL A 100 9.42 -14.01 5.15
CA VAL A 100 8.95 -14.77 3.98
C VAL A 100 7.89 -15.78 4.39
N ARG A 101 7.13 -16.24 3.40
CA ARG A 101 6.07 -17.23 3.55
C ARG A 101 6.05 -18.14 2.34
N ASP A 102 5.61 -19.37 2.53
CA ASP A 102 5.30 -20.28 1.42
C ASP A 102 4.50 -19.58 0.29
N PRO A 103 5.04 -19.48 -0.95
CA PRO A 103 4.42 -18.82 -2.08
C PRO A 103 3.02 -19.36 -2.42
N ARG A 104 2.77 -20.65 -2.17
CA ARG A 104 1.45 -21.28 -2.38
C ARG A 104 0.40 -20.66 -1.47
N LEU A 105 0.72 -20.59 -0.18
CA LEU A 105 -0.16 -20.02 0.84
C LEU A 105 -0.28 -18.50 0.70
N ARG A 106 0.83 -17.85 0.32
CA ARG A 106 0.92 -16.42 0.09
C ARG A 106 0.07 -15.98 -1.12
N LEU A 107 0.13 -16.72 -2.23
CA LEU A 107 -0.69 -16.47 -3.42
C LEU A 107 -2.18 -16.58 -3.10
N PHE A 108 -2.60 -17.66 -2.41
CA PHE A 108 -3.99 -17.80 -2.00
C PHE A 108 -4.43 -16.66 -1.07
N SER A 109 -3.59 -16.25 -0.13
CA SER A 109 -3.86 -15.09 0.75
C SER A 109 -3.97 -13.77 -0.04
N ALA A 110 -3.14 -13.59 -1.07
CA ALA A 110 -3.19 -12.44 -1.96
C ALA A 110 -4.48 -12.43 -2.79
N TRP A 111 -4.81 -13.54 -3.45
CA TRP A 111 -6.03 -13.70 -4.23
C TRP A 111 -7.28 -13.52 -3.38
N GLN A 112 -7.32 -14.12 -2.19
CA GLN A 112 -8.46 -14.00 -1.29
C GLN A 112 -8.72 -12.54 -0.90
N ASN A 113 -7.69 -11.86 -0.40
CA ASN A 113 -7.87 -10.48 0.05
C ASN A 113 -8.05 -9.50 -1.10
N LYS A 114 -7.38 -9.68 -2.25
CA LYS A 114 -7.44 -8.72 -3.35
C LYS A 114 -8.57 -8.97 -4.33
N VAL A 115 -8.95 -10.23 -4.53
CA VAL A 115 -9.89 -10.65 -5.58
C VAL A 115 -11.17 -11.22 -4.97
N LEU A 116 -11.08 -12.25 -4.11
CA LEU A 116 -12.27 -12.90 -3.54
C LEU A 116 -13.10 -11.96 -2.65
N MET A 117 -12.43 -11.17 -1.82
CA MET A 117 -13.05 -10.15 -0.96
C MET A 117 -13.37 -8.85 -1.73
N GLU A 118 -13.14 -8.82 -3.04
CA GLU A 118 -13.48 -7.69 -3.91
C GLU A 118 -12.98 -6.32 -3.40
N ASN A 119 -11.74 -6.28 -2.92
CA ASN A 119 -11.09 -5.05 -2.49
C ASN A 119 -11.13 -3.96 -3.57
N PRO A 120 -11.11 -2.66 -3.18
CA PRO A 120 -11.23 -1.58 -4.15
C PRO A 120 -10.28 -1.72 -5.33
N HIS A 121 -10.76 -1.32 -6.52
CA HIS A 121 -10.12 -1.47 -7.83
C HIS A 121 -10.14 -2.85 -8.50
N ILE A 122 -10.29 -3.96 -7.78
CA ILE A 122 -10.33 -5.27 -8.47
C ILE A 122 -11.62 -5.48 -9.26
N THR A 123 -12.66 -4.76 -8.85
CA THR A 123 -14.03 -4.82 -9.35
C THR A 123 -14.17 -4.49 -10.84
N GLN A 124 -13.16 -3.87 -11.45
CA GLN A 124 -13.09 -3.67 -12.90
C GLN A 124 -12.93 -4.98 -13.69
N PHE A 125 -12.50 -6.06 -13.03
CA PHE A 125 -12.27 -7.37 -13.64
C PHE A 125 -13.45 -8.35 -13.47
N ARG A 126 -14.60 -7.92 -12.92
CA ARG A 126 -15.75 -8.79 -12.65
C ARG A 126 -16.25 -9.63 -13.85
N ASN A 127 -16.04 -9.13 -15.06
CA ASN A 127 -16.46 -9.81 -16.30
C ASN A 127 -15.42 -10.80 -16.82
N ARG A 128 -14.31 -11.02 -16.10
CA ARG A 128 -13.28 -11.99 -16.47
C ARG A 128 -13.68 -13.39 -16.00
N ASP A 129 -13.31 -14.39 -16.78
CA ASP A 129 -13.59 -15.81 -16.53
C ASP A 129 -12.91 -16.37 -15.28
N TRP A 130 -11.74 -15.83 -14.93
CA TRP A 130 -10.99 -16.13 -13.70
C TRP A 130 -11.47 -15.36 -12.48
N TYR A 131 -12.42 -14.45 -12.63
CA TYR A 131 -12.94 -13.67 -11.52
C TYR A 131 -13.86 -14.53 -10.62
N PRO A 132 -13.80 -14.40 -9.28
CA PRO A 132 -14.58 -15.23 -8.38
C PRO A 132 -16.09 -15.13 -8.57
N ARG A 133 -16.78 -16.26 -8.55
CA ARG A 133 -18.24 -16.36 -8.55
C ARG A 133 -18.80 -16.15 -7.15
N HIS A 134 -19.94 -15.45 -7.08
CA HIS A 134 -20.74 -15.25 -5.88
C HIS A 134 -22.18 -15.77 -6.10
N PRO A 135 -22.85 -16.33 -5.08
CA PRO A 135 -22.38 -16.54 -3.71
C PRO A 135 -21.28 -17.62 -3.62
N LEU A 136 -20.43 -17.52 -2.59
CA LEU A 136 -19.34 -18.49 -2.38
C LEU A 136 -19.86 -19.88 -2.01
N THR A 137 -19.34 -20.89 -2.70
CA THR A 137 -19.37 -22.31 -2.32
C THR A 137 -17.94 -22.81 -2.22
N ARG A 138 -17.71 -23.94 -1.54
CA ARG A 138 -16.39 -24.56 -1.48
C ARG A 138 -15.85 -24.82 -2.88
N GLU A 139 -16.69 -25.41 -3.75
CA GLU A 139 -16.35 -25.78 -5.11
C GLU A 139 -16.05 -24.55 -5.95
N SER A 140 -16.86 -23.50 -5.86
CA SER A 140 -16.61 -22.27 -6.64
C SER A 140 -15.30 -21.59 -6.26
N VAL A 141 -14.96 -21.54 -4.96
CA VAL A 141 -13.70 -20.95 -4.49
C VAL A 141 -12.49 -21.74 -5.02
N ILE A 142 -12.55 -23.08 -4.97
CA ILE A 142 -11.47 -23.95 -5.46
C ILE A 142 -11.30 -23.78 -6.98
N GLU A 143 -12.39 -23.89 -7.73
CA GLU A 143 -12.37 -23.76 -9.20
C GLU A 143 -11.91 -22.37 -9.65
N ASP A 144 -12.36 -21.30 -9.00
CA ASP A 144 -12.02 -19.93 -9.41
C ASP A 144 -10.58 -19.57 -9.01
N PHE A 145 -10.06 -20.12 -7.91
CA PHE A 145 -8.63 -20.01 -7.60
C PHE A 145 -7.77 -20.72 -8.66
N ALA A 146 -8.17 -21.92 -9.09
CA ALA A 146 -7.49 -22.65 -10.16
C ALA A 146 -7.47 -21.88 -11.48
N LYS A 147 -8.61 -21.25 -11.87
CA LYS A 147 -8.66 -20.36 -13.05
C LYS A 147 -7.76 -19.15 -12.89
N PHE A 148 -7.69 -18.56 -11.70
CA PHE A 148 -6.81 -17.43 -11.42
C PHE A 148 -5.33 -17.80 -11.56
N VAL A 149 -4.91 -18.96 -11.04
CA VAL A 149 -3.54 -19.48 -11.22
C VAL A 149 -3.24 -19.67 -12.70
N ALA A 150 -4.17 -20.27 -13.45
CA ALA A 150 -4.01 -20.48 -14.88
C ALA A 150 -3.89 -19.16 -15.67
N PHE A 151 -4.69 -18.17 -15.31
CA PHE A 151 -4.59 -16.82 -15.84
C PHE A 151 -3.22 -16.20 -15.54
N PHE A 152 -2.72 -16.34 -14.31
CA PHE A 152 -1.43 -15.78 -13.89
C PHE A 152 -0.23 -16.34 -14.67
N GLU A 153 -0.29 -17.63 -15.02
CA GLU A 153 0.69 -18.30 -15.88
C GLU A 153 0.60 -17.82 -17.33
N ASN A 154 -0.61 -17.76 -17.89
CA ASN A 154 -0.81 -17.44 -19.30
C ASN A 154 -0.64 -15.95 -19.64
N GLU A 155 -0.74 -15.05 -18.64
CA GLU A 155 -0.74 -13.60 -18.84
C GLU A 155 0.37 -12.90 -18.04
N PRO A 156 1.67 -13.18 -18.32
CA PRO A 156 2.79 -12.68 -17.53
C PRO A 156 2.95 -11.15 -17.57
N GLN A 157 2.36 -10.48 -18.55
CA GLN A 157 2.39 -9.03 -18.71
C GLN A 157 1.17 -8.32 -18.11
N HIS A 158 0.21 -9.06 -17.55
CA HIS A 158 -0.98 -8.45 -16.96
C HIS A 158 -0.62 -7.52 -15.81
N ILE A 159 -1.40 -6.45 -15.61
CA ILE A 159 -1.11 -5.43 -14.58
C ILE A 159 -1.05 -6.01 -13.17
N LEU A 160 -1.80 -7.08 -12.89
CA LEU A 160 -1.77 -7.79 -11.60
C LEU A 160 -0.42 -8.47 -11.33
N ARG A 161 0.37 -8.82 -12.35
CA ARG A 161 1.75 -9.34 -12.18
C ARG A 161 2.70 -8.28 -11.65
N ARG A 162 2.37 -6.99 -11.83
CA ARG A 162 3.14 -5.87 -11.29
C ARG A 162 2.73 -5.48 -9.87
N ASP A 163 1.61 -6.01 -9.38
CA ASP A 163 1.15 -5.75 -8.02
C ASP A 163 2.07 -6.48 -7.01
N PRO A 164 2.66 -5.77 -6.03
CA PRO A 164 3.51 -6.36 -5.00
C PRO A 164 2.89 -7.52 -4.21
N HIS A 165 1.56 -7.64 -4.16
CA HIS A 165 0.89 -8.76 -3.51
C HIS A 165 1.13 -10.10 -4.23
N PHE A 166 1.50 -10.07 -5.52
CA PHE A 166 1.71 -11.27 -6.34
C PHE A 166 3.13 -11.40 -6.92
N ARG A 167 4.06 -10.50 -6.60
CA ARG A 167 5.47 -10.61 -7.03
C ARG A 167 6.23 -11.70 -6.26
N GLY A 168 7.34 -12.21 -6.80
CA GLY A 168 8.24 -13.11 -6.07
C GLY A 168 8.87 -12.41 -4.86
N GLN A 169 9.14 -13.17 -3.81
CA GLN A 169 9.75 -12.67 -2.57
C GLN A 169 11.24 -12.41 -2.74
N VAL A 170 11.97 -13.26 -3.48
CA VAL A 170 13.39 -13.07 -3.76
C VAL A 170 13.65 -11.73 -4.46
N ASP A 171 12.88 -11.44 -5.52
CA ASP A 171 12.90 -10.16 -6.23
C ASP A 171 12.55 -8.98 -5.28
N MET A 172 11.59 -9.18 -4.38
CA MET A 172 11.20 -8.16 -3.41
C MET A 172 12.18 -7.97 -2.25
N LEU A 173 12.99 -8.95 -1.86
CA LEU A 173 13.93 -8.79 -0.74
C LEU A 173 15.12 -7.91 -1.11
N VAL A 174 15.48 -7.85 -2.40
CA VAL A 174 16.63 -7.08 -2.88
C VAL A 174 17.89 -7.43 -2.07
N GLU A 175 18.14 -8.72 -1.80
CA GLU A 175 19.22 -9.19 -0.88
C GLU A 175 20.62 -8.68 -1.29
N HIS A 176 20.82 -8.33 -2.57
CA HIS A 176 22.06 -7.72 -3.05
C HIS A 176 22.27 -6.27 -2.56
N ALA A 177 21.21 -5.59 -2.11
CA ALA A 177 21.24 -4.19 -1.69
C ALA A 177 21.10 -4.02 -0.17
N ILE A 178 20.42 -4.95 0.49
CA ILE A 178 19.99 -4.84 1.89
C ILE A 178 20.72 -5.89 2.73
N PRO A 179 21.56 -5.46 3.69
CA PRO A 179 22.34 -6.37 4.50
C PRO A 179 21.48 -6.90 5.66
N TYR A 180 20.62 -7.87 5.38
CA TYR A 180 19.78 -8.49 6.39
C TYR A 180 20.60 -9.12 7.51
N THR A 181 20.24 -8.84 8.76
CA THR A 181 20.63 -9.64 9.92
C THR A 181 20.05 -11.05 9.78
N ARG A 182 18.76 -11.14 9.43
CA ARG A 182 18.07 -12.41 9.18
C ARG A 182 16.78 -12.22 8.38
N VAL A 183 16.49 -13.18 7.51
CA VAL A 183 15.17 -13.35 6.88
C VAL A 183 14.50 -14.53 7.56
N TYR A 184 13.30 -14.33 8.11
CA TYR A 184 12.55 -15.35 8.86
C TYR A 184 11.44 -15.95 8.01
N GLU A 185 11.12 -17.23 8.22
CA GLU A 185 9.86 -17.81 7.78
C GLU A 185 8.73 -17.45 8.76
N ILE A 186 7.48 -17.31 8.28
CA ILE A 186 6.36 -16.85 9.12
C ILE A 186 6.10 -17.73 10.35
N SER A 187 6.41 -19.03 10.29
CA SER A 187 6.30 -19.98 11.41
C SER A 187 7.39 -19.78 12.47
N GLU A 188 8.49 -19.10 12.12
CA GLU A 188 9.57 -18.71 13.03
C GLU A 188 9.24 -17.43 13.81
N PHE A 189 7.98 -17.00 13.84
CA PHE A 189 7.57 -15.76 14.50
C PHE A 189 8.05 -15.65 15.96
N LYS A 190 8.03 -16.77 16.70
CA LYS A 190 8.55 -16.82 18.08
C LYS A 190 10.05 -16.54 18.13
N GLN A 191 10.81 -17.05 17.17
CA GLN A 191 12.25 -16.79 17.08
C GLN A 191 12.51 -15.34 16.72
N LEU A 192 11.77 -14.77 15.75
CA LEU A 192 11.84 -13.35 15.41
C LEU A 192 11.62 -12.47 16.64
N THR A 193 10.59 -12.74 17.45
CA THR A 193 10.33 -11.95 18.66
C THR A 193 11.41 -12.12 19.72
N SER A 194 12.02 -13.31 19.83
CA SER A 194 13.14 -13.57 20.73
C SER A 194 14.38 -12.80 20.32
N ASP A 195 14.80 -12.93 19.05
CA ASP A 195 15.98 -12.28 18.48
C ASP A 195 15.84 -10.75 18.54
N LEU A 196 14.64 -10.23 18.27
CA LEU A 196 14.33 -8.81 18.41
C LEU A 196 14.42 -8.34 19.87
N SER A 197 13.91 -9.12 20.84
CA SER A 197 13.97 -8.75 22.26
C SER A 197 15.41 -8.72 22.78
N GLU A 198 16.23 -9.67 22.35
CA GLU A 198 17.67 -9.70 22.65
C GLU A 198 18.37 -8.47 22.06
N HIS A 199 18.10 -8.15 20.79
CA HIS A 199 18.62 -6.96 20.12
C HIS A 199 18.26 -5.67 20.88
N LEU A 200 16.99 -5.49 21.22
CA LEU A 200 16.50 -4.31 21.93
C LEU A 200 17.16 -4.15 23.30
N THR A 201 17.35 -5.26 24.03
CA THR A 201 18.08 -5.28 25.30
C THR A 201 19.53 -4.82 25.10
N LYS A 202 20.21 -5.32 24.05
CA LYS A 202 21.60 -4.96 23.73
C LYS A 202 21.77 -3.47 23.41
N VAL A 203 20.82 -2.86 22.70
CA VAL A 203 20.86 -1.42 22.39
C VAL A 203 20.29 -0.53 23.50
N GLY A 204 19.91 -1.11 24.64
CA GLY A 204 19.43 -0.38 25.82
C GLY A 204 18.01 0.19 25.68
N TYR A 205 17.22 -0.32 24.73
CA TYR A 205 15.82 0.08 24.55
C TYR A 205 14.98 -0.35 25.77
N GLN A 206 14.17 0.58 26.30
CA GLN A 206 13.44 0.40 27.57
C GLN A 206 11.93 0.08 27.38
N GLY A 207 11.47 -0.09 26.14
CA GLY A 207 10.07 -0.39 25.84
C GLY A 207 9.79 -1.90 25.70
N GLU A 208 8.53 -2.29 25.89
CA GLU A 208 8.06 -3.64 25.58
C GLU A 208 7.72 -3.76 24.09
N VAL A 209 8.00 -4.92 23.49
CA VAL A 209 7.62 -5.20 22.09
C VAL A 209 6.20 -5.75 22.06
N HIS A 210 5.26 -4.97 21.53
CA HIS A 210 3.92 -5.47 21.24
C HIS A 210 3.78 -5.85 19.76
N VAL A 211 3.42 -7.11 19.51
CA VAL A 211 2.98 -7.55 18.18
C VAL A 211 1.50 -7.88 18.22
N PRO A 212 0.63 -7.00 17.69
CA PRO A 212 -0.80 -7.29 17.66
C PRO A 212 -1.08 -8.40 16.64
N ARG A 213 -2.01 -9.30 16.96
CA ARG A 213 -2.56 -10.24 15.97
C ARG A 213 -3.54 -9.49 15.08
N ALA A 214 -3.15 -9.20 13.84
CA ALA A 214 -3.96 -8.44 12.89
C ALA A 214 -4.32 -9.27 11.65
N ASN A 215 -5.50 -9.00 11.10
CA ASN A 215 -5.98 -9.47 9.79
C ASN A 215 -5.87 -10.98 9.53
N PRO A 216 -6.60 -11.84 10.27
CA PRO A 216 -6.78 -13.21 9.81
C PRO A 216 -7.51 -13.22 8.46
N THR A 217 -6.96 -13.94 7.48
CA THR A 217 -7.68 -14.25 6.24
C THR A 217 -8.91 -15.10 6.56
N PRO A 218 -10.12 -14.73 6.11
CA PRO A 218 -11.35 -15.46 6.46
C PRO A 218 -11.32 -16.94 6.09
N LEU A 219 -10.72 -17.30 4.95
CA LEU A 219 -10.54 -18.70 4.56
C LEU A 219 -9.09 -19.11 4.75
N ARG A 220 -8.84 -20.13 5.59
CA ARG A 220 -7.51 -20.75 5.67
C ARG A 220 -7.21 -21.57 4.40
N PRO A 221 -5.95 -21.67 3.94
CA PRO A 221 -5.62 -22.59 2.86
C PRO A 221 -5.93 -24.05 3.24
N ILE A 222 -6.45 -24.83 2.29
CA ILE A 222 -6.73 -26.27 2.41
C ILE A 222 -6.08 -27.02 1.24
N GLY A 223 -5.74 -28.29 1.41
CA GLY A 223 -5.07 -29.11 0.40
C GLY A 223 -5.79 -29.11 -0.96
N ALA A 224 -7.12 -29.17 -0.95
CA ALA A 224 -7.96 -29.21 -2.16
C ALA A 224 -7.77 -28.02 -3.12
N LEU A 225 -7.24 -26.89 -2.64
CA LEU A 225 -6.90 -25.74 -3.51
C LEU A 225 -5.74 -26.01 -4.46
N PHE A 226 -4.88 -26.96 -4.10
CA PHE A 226 -3.59 -27.18 -4.72
C PHE A 226 -3.51 -28.53 -5.46
N GLU A 227 -4.62 -29.26 -5.50
CA GLU A 227 -4.76 -30.50 -6.27
C GLU A 227 -4.78 -30.23 -7.79
N ASN A 228 -4.82 -31.30 -8.58
CA ASN A 228 -4.98 -31.25 -10.05
C ASN A 228 -3.92 -30.40 -10.77
N GLY A 229 -2.66 -30.46 -10.32
CA GLY A 229 -1.55 -29.73 -10.94
C GLY A 229 -1.42 -28.28 -10.50
N ILE A 230 -2.32 -27.77 -9.65
CA ILE A 230 -2.30 -26.36 -9.23
C ILE A 230 -1.08 -26.06 -8.36
N ARG A 231 -0.68 -26.99 -7.49
CA ARG A 231 0.54 -26.87 -6.69
C ARG A 231 1.76 -26.63 -7.56
N GLU A 232 1.99 -27.50 -8.52
CA GLU A 232 3.16 -27.52 -9.39
C GLU A 232 3.23 -26.22 -10.22
N ARG A 233 2.09 -25.76 -10.75
CA ARG A 233 2.01 -24.50 -11.49
C ARG A 233 2.39 -23.29 -10.63
N ILE A 234 2.01 -23.29 -9.34
CA ILE A 234 2.42 -22.22 -8.43
C ILE A 234 3.91 -22.34 -8.12
N GLU A 235 4.43 -23.55 -7.92
CA GLU A 235 5.86 -23.78 -7.69
C GLU A 235 6.70 -23.26 -8.88
N GLU A 236 6.27 -23.51 -10.11
CA GLU A 236 6.89 -22.96 -11.32
C GLU A 236 6.77 -21.44 -11.42
N LEU A 237 5.59 -20.87 -11.13
CA LEU A 237 5.35 -19.42 -11.14
C LEU A 237 6.26 -18.64 -10.17
N TYR A 238 6.71 -19.29 -9.10
CA TYR A 238 7.56 -18.72 -8.06
C TYR A 238 8.86 -19.54 -7.88
N ALA A 239 9.40 -20.10 -8.96
CA ALA A 239 10.57 -20.98 -8.91
C ALA A 239 11.74 -20.39 -8.11
N ASP A 240 12.08 -19.12 -8.33
CA ASP A 240 13.15 -18.43 -7.60
C ASP A 240 12.93 -18.44 -6.07
N ASP A 241 11.67 -18.28 -5.62
CA ASP A 241 11.33 -18.33 -4.21
C ASP A 241 11.56 -19.75 -3.66
N PHE A 242 11.19 -20.79 -4.41
CA PHE A 242 11.41 -22.20 -4.01
C PHE A 242 12.88 -22.59 -4.01
N ASP A 243 13.64 -22.14 -5.01
CA ASP A 243 15.09 -22.37 -5.06
C ASP A 243 15.79 -21.75 -3.84
N ARG A 244 15.37 -20.55 -3.44
CA ARG A 244 15.98 -19.83 -2.32
C ARG A 244 15.51 -20.32 -0.95
N PHE A 245 14.21 -20.54 -0.77
CA PHE A 245 13.56 -20.72 0.53
C PHE A 245 12.75 -22.01 0.66
N GLY A 246 12.69 -22.86 -0.37
CA GLY A 246 11.85 -24.07 -0.39
C GLY A 246 12.11 -25.02 0.77
N HIS A 247 13.34 -25.06 1.28
CA HIS A 247 13.74 -25.85 2.45
C HIS A 247 13.08 -25.38 3.77
N LEU A 248 12.52 -24.18 3.82
CA LEU A 248 11.84 -23.63 5.00
C LEU A 248 10.36 -24.01 5.07
N TRP A 249 9.77 -24.53 3.99
CA TRP A 249 8.32 -24.69 3.90
C TRP A 249 7.87 -26.13 4.04
N ASP A 250 7.07 -26.37 5.08
CA ASP A 250 6.35 -27.62 5.30
C ASP A 250 4.88 -27.48 4.89
N PHE A 251 4.51 -28.15 3.79
CA PHE A 251 3.16 -28.09 3.23
C PHE A 251 2.18 -29.07 3.89
N SER A 252 2.66 -30.00 4.71
CA SER A 252 1.85 -31.09 5.26
C SER A 252 0.67 -30.59 6.09
N ARG A 253 0.84 -29.46 6.79
CA ARG A 253 -0.23 -28.82 7.57
C ARG A 253 -1.39 -28.32 6.72
N THR A 254 -1.10 -27.86 5.50
CA THR A 254 -2.13 -27.41 4.57
C THR A 254 -2.83 -28.58 3.92
N GLU A 255 -2.09 -29.64 3.58
CA GLU A 255 -2.67 -30.89 3.07
C GLU A 255 -3.64 -31.51 4.07
N ALA A 256 -3.29 -31.49 5.37
CA ALA A 256 -4.11 -32.02 6.45
C ALA A 256 -5.20 -31.06 6.96
N ALA A 257 -5.37 -29.88 6.37
CA ALA A 257 -6.34 -28.90 6.87
C ALA A 257 -7.78 -29.30 6.53
N GLU A 258 -8.64 -29.42 7.55
CA GLU A 258 -10.09 -29.64 7.33
C GLU A 258 -10.71 -28.64 6.34
N PRO A 259 -11.68 -29.07 5.53
CA PRO A 259 -12.47 -28.20 4.67
C PRO A 259 -13.11 -27.01 5.40
N TRP A 260 -13.43 -25.95 4.64
CA TRP A 260 -14.20 -24.83 5.17
C TRP A 260 -15.61 -25.24 5.56
N SER A 261 -16.09 -24.66 6.65
CA SER A 261 -17.51 -24.72 7.01
C SER A 261 -18.31 -23.69 6.21
N ASP A 262 -19.63 -23.89 6.15
CA ASP A 262 -20.55 -22.89 5.57
C ASP A 262 -20.43 -21.53 6.28
N LYS A 263 -20.09 -21.53 7.57
CA LYS A 263 -19.86 -20.32 8.35
C LYS A 263 -18.64 -19.55 7.86
N ASP A 264 -17.54 -20.24 7.53
CA ASP A 264 -16.32 -19.59 7.02
C ASP A 264 -16.59 -18.95 5.65
N LEU A 265 -17.32 -19.65 4.78
CA LEU A 265 -17.73 -19.15 3.47
C LEU A 265 -18.67 -17.96 3.59
N ALA A 266 -19.67 -18.01 4.48
CA ALA A 266 -20.60 -16.91 4.72
C ALA A 266 -19.89 -15.67 5.31
N ALA A 267 -18.89 -15.87 6.18
CA ALA A 267 -18.07 -14.78 6.67
C ALA A 267 -17.26 -14.13 5.54
N CYS A 268 -16.65 -14.93 4.66
CA CYS A 268 -15.92 -14.43 3.50
C CYS A 268 -16.83 -13.71 2.49
N GLU A 269 -18.06 -14.19 2.27
CA GLU A 269 -19.06 -13.52 1.43
C GLU A 269 -19.47 -12.17 2.03
N THR A 270 -19.64 -12.10 3.35
CA THR A 270 -19.94 -10.85 4.07
C THR A 270 -18.83 -9.82 3.85
N GLU A 271 -17.58 -10.23 3.99
CA GLU A 271 -16.42 -9.38 3.72
C GLU A 271 -16.36 -8.91 2.26
N SER A 272 -16.70 -9.79 1.31
CA SER A 272 -16.78 -9.43 -0.12
C SER A 272 -17.84 -8.36 -0.38
N GLN A 273 -19.02 -8.47 0.26
CA GLN A 273 -20.05 -7.43 0.19
C GLN A 273 -19.59 -6.09 0.76
N LEU A 274 -18.87 -6.11 1.87
CA LEU A 274 -18.25 -4.90 2.44
C LEU A 274 -17.21 -4.30 1.48
N GLY A 275 -16.34 -5.12 0.90
CA GLY A 275 -15.36 -4.71 -0.12
C GLY A 275 -16.02 -4.00 -1.31
N ARG A 276 -17.10 -4.59 -1.86
CA ARG A 276 -17.92 -3.95 -2.92
C ARG A 276 -18.42 -2.57 -2.52
N ARG A 277 -19.01 -2.48 -1.32
CA ARG A 277 -19.62 -1.26 -0.84
C ARG A 277 -18.56 -0.17 -0.63
N ILE A 278 -17.41 -0.54 -0.08
CA ILE A 278 -16.29 0.38 0.14
C ILE A 278 -15.72 0.85 -1.20
N ASP A 279 -15.55 -0.01 -2.20
CA ASP A 279 -15.12 0.40 -3.55
C ASP A 279 -16.09 1.43 -4.17
N GLU A 280 -17.39 1.19 -4.07
CA GLU A 280 -18.42 2.10 -4.55
C GLU A 280 -18.35 3.46 -3.85
N LEU A 281 -18.34 3.47 -2.51
CA LEU A 281 -18.25 4.70 -1.71
C LEU A 281 -16.95 5.46 -1.99
N HIS A 282 -15.84 4.74 -2.11
CA HIS A 282 -14.54 5.33 -2.41
C HIS A 282 -14.51 5.94 -3.83
N ARG A 283 -15.25 5.36 -4.79
CA ARG A 283 -15.38 5.95 -6.13
C ARG A 283 -16.21 7.23 -6.09
N LEU A 284 -17.36 7.20 -5.41
CA LEU A 284 -18.23 8.36 -5.22
C LEU A 284 -17.47 9.51 -4.54
N ALA A 285 -16.78 9.23 -3.43
CA ALA A 285 -16.00 10.23 -2.70
C ALA A 285 -14.88 10.86 -3.56
N ARG A 286 -14.24 10.07 -4.45
CA ARG A 286 -13.24 10.60 -5.39
C ARG A 286 -13.86 11.54 -6.41
N THR A 287 -15.01 11.19 -6.98
CA THR A 287 -15.74 12.06 -7.92
C THR A 287 -16.13 13.38 -7.26
N GLU A 288 -16.78 13.31 -6.11
CA GLU A 288 -17.21 14.50 -5.34
C GLU A 288 -16.03 15.42 -4.98
N ARG A 289 -14.87 14.86 -4.64
CA ARG A 289 -13.67 15.65 -4.35
C ARG A 289 -13.15 16.36 -5.59
N ALA A 290 -13.10 15.67 -6.73
CA ALA A 290 -12.66 16.27 -7.99
C ALA A 290 -13.56 17.43 -8.41
N GLU A 291 -14.88 17.28 -8.25
CA GLU A 291 -15.87 18.32 -8.51
C GLU A 291 -15.74 19.50 -7.54
N ASN A 292 -15.54 19.23 -6.25
CA ASN A 292 -15.29 20.27 -5.24
C ASN A 292 -13.99 21.04 -5.51
N ASP A 293 -12.91 20.35 -5.88
CA ASP A 293 -11.63 20.99 -6.21
C ASP A 293 -11.76 21.86 -7.48
N GLN A 294 -12.51 21.40 -8.48
CA GLN A 294 -12.83 22.20 -9.66
C GLN A 294 -13.67 23.43 -9.31
N SER A 295 -14.66 23.28 -8.44
CA SER A 295 -15.52 24.37 -7.97
C SER A 295 -14.73 25.41 -7.19
N ARG A 296 -13.83 24.99 -6.28
CA ARG A 296 -12.92 25.88 -5.55
C ARG A 296 -12.01 26.67 -6.48
N LYS A 297 -11.42 26.02 -7.49
CA LYS A 297 -10.60 26.71 -8.50
C LYS A 297 -11.41 27.75 -9.28
N ARG A 298 -12.66 27.42 -9.63
CA ARG A 298 -13.57 28.36 -10.32
C ARG A 298 -13.94 29.55 -9.45
N ILE A 299 -14.23 29.33 -8.17
CA ILE A 299 -14.53 30.40 -7.21
C ILE A 299 -13.32 31.33 -7.09
N ALA A 300 -12.13 30.79 -6.84
CA ALA A 300 -10.90 31.59 -6.73
C ALA A 300 -10.64 32.43 -8.00
N ALA A 301 -10.85 31.85 -9.19
CA ALA A 301 -10.71 32.59 -10.45
C ALA A 301 -11.74 33.73 -10.59
N LEU A 302 -12.98 33.50 -10.19
CA LEU A 302 -14.03 34.54 -10.21
C LEU A 302 -13.76 35.64 -9.18
N GLU A 303 -13.26 35.29 -8.00
CA GLU A 303 -12.85 36.26 -6.97
C GLU A 303 -11.71 37.15 -7.47
N ASP A 304 -10.70 36.58 -8.13
CA ASP A 304 -9.62 37.32 -8.79
C ASP A 304 -10.15 38.27 -9.86
N ASP A 305 -11.09 37.83 -10.70
CA ASP A 305 -11.71 38.66 -11.72
C ASP A 305 -12.52 39.82 -11.12
N VAL A 306 -13.31 39.55 -10.08
CA VAL A 306 -14.07 40.58 -9.34
C VAL A 306 -13.11 41.59 -8.71
N ALA A 307 -12.01 41.15 -8.09
CA ALA A 307 -11.00 42.04 -7.53
C ALA A 307 -10.37 42.94 -8.62
N ARG A 308 -10.00 42.38 -9.78
CA ARG A 308 -9.45 43.14 -10.92
C ARG A 308 -10.44 44.17 -11.45
N LEU A 309 -11.72 43.81 -11.54
CA LEU A 309 -12.78 44.70 -12.01
C LEU A 309 -13.11 45.80 -11.00
N SER A 310 -13.00 45.53 -9.71
CA SER A 310 -13.31 46.46 -8.62
C SER A 310 -12.23 47.53 -8.40
N VAL A 311 -10.97 47.25 -8.75
CA VAL A 311 -9.85 48.21 -8.68
C VAL A 311 -9.78 49.13 -9.92
N ASN A 312 -10.33 48.70 -11.05
CA ASN A 312 -10.29 49.44 -12.32
C ASN A 312 -11.39 50.50 -12.64
N PRO A 313 -12.50 50.68 -11.89
CA PRO A 313 -13.51 51.68 -12.28
C PRO A 313 -12.99 53.11 -12.10
N ILE A 314 -12.20 53.35 -11.04
CA ILE A 314 -11.75 54.69 -10.64
C ILE A 314 -10.65 55.23 -11.59
N ARG A 315 -9.75 54.36 -12.09
CA ARG A 315 -8.69 54.78 -13.03
C ARG A 315 -9.21 55.09 -14.43
N LYS A 316 -10.21 54.35 -14.93
CA LYS A 316 -10.79 54.61 -16.25
C LYS A 316 -11.65 55.87 -16.27
N ALA A 317 -12.40 56.17 -15.20
CA ALA A 317 -13.16 57.42 -15.07
C ALA A 317 -12.25 58.67 -15.04
N GLY A 318 -11.17 58.64 -14.24
CA GLY A 318 -10.24 59.78 -14.14
C GLY A 318 -9.44 60.05 -15.44
N SER A 319 -9.07 59.01 -16.18
CA SER A 319 -8.30 59.16 -17.43
C SER A 319 -9.14 59.71 -18.60
N ARG A 320 -10.43 59.35 -18.70
CA ARG A 320 -11.35 59.92 -19.69
C ARG A 320 -11.61 61.40 -19.41
N ALA A 321 -11.86 61.78 -18.15
CA ALA A 321 -12.04 63.18 -17.77
C ALA A 321 -10.82 64.07 -18.12
N ARG A 322 -9.60 63.59 -17.84
CA ARG A 322 -8.35 64.32 -18.17
C ARG A 322 -8.11 64.47 -19.67
N ARG A 323 -8.43 63.46 -20.48
CA ARG A 323 -8.30 63.54 -21.96
C ARG A 323 -9.32 64.50 -22.57
N SER A 324 -10.54 64.55 -22.05
CA SER A 324 -11.56 65.51 -22.47
C SER A 324 -11.15 66.96 -22.16
N ALA A 325 -10.68 67.22 -20.93
CA ALA A 325 -10.19 68.54 -20.53
C ALA A 325 -8.97 69.00 -21.37
N GLY A 326 -8.06 68.08 -21.70
CA GLY A 326 -6.90 68.37 -22.56
C GLY A 326 -7.27 68.72 -24.00
N ARG A 327 -8.32 68.10 -24.57
CA ARG A 327 -8.83 68.45 -25.92
C ARG A 327 -9.50 69.82 -25.95
N VAL A 328 -10.26 70.18 -24.91
CA VAL A 328 -10.89 71.50 -24.79
C VAL A 328 -9.83 72.60 -24.67
N ARG A 329 -8.82 72.42 -23.81
CA ARG A 329 -7.69 73.38 -23.70
C ARG A 329 -6.93 73.57 -25.02
N ARG A 330 -6.67 72.50 -25.79
CA ARG A 330 -6.01 72.62 -27.10
C ARG A 330 -6.86 73.34 -28.15
N ARG A 331 -8.18 73.13 -28.15
CA ARG A 331 -9.09 73.86 -29.06
C ARG A 331 -9.13 75.36 -28.73
N LEU A 332 -9.22 75.71 -27.45
CA LEU A 332 -9.19 77.12 -27.00
C LEU A 332 -7.86 77.81 -27.27
N ALA A 333 -6.72 77.11 -27.12
CA ALA A 333 -5.41 77.65 -27.46
C ALA A 333 -5.21 77.89 -28.97
N LYS A 334 -5.84 77.08 -29.82
CA LYS A 334 -5.78 77.22 -31.28
C LYS A 334 -6.66 78.38 -31.79
N ALA A 335 -7.80 78.64 -31.12
CA ALA A 335 -8.69 79.75 -31.44
C ALA A 335 -8.17 81.14 -31.00
N ARG A 336 -7.10 81.20 -30.21
CA ARG A 336 -6.43 82.46 -29.80
C ARG A 336 -5.23 82.84 -30.68
N ARG A 337 -4.91 82.04 -31.70
CA ARG A 337 -3.72 82.23 -32.58
C ARG A 337 -4.06 82.43 -34.06
N GLY A 338 -5.34 82.56 -34.38
CA GLY A 338 -5.84 83.08 -35.65
C GLY A 338 -6.86 84.15 -35.33
#